data_AF-A0A4Q5Z693-F1
#
_entry.id   AF-A0A4Q5Z693-F1
#
_cell.length_a   1.000
_cell.length_b   1.000
_cell.length_c   1.000
_cell.angle_alpha   90.00
_cell.angle_beta   90.00
_cell.angle_gamma   90.00
#
_symmetry.space_group_name_H-M   'P 1'
#
loop_
_entity.id
_entity.type
_entity.pdbx_description
1 polymer ?
#
loop_
_entity_poly.entity_id
_entity_poly.type
_entity_poly.pdbx_seq_one_letter_code
_entity_poly.pdbx_strand_id
1 'polypeptide(L)'
;MIHIVFQEADIEVLKKAQELDESLAGDVRIIRDDFAVGPIQNIFETEGYQARRDFWREQVDYSPYNTEDLMHLVDDKMMVHNLKKSLDENEKEEAWIWMGQNQHDVCGYYWLISQLKDYQGRISV
;
A
#
# COMPACT_ATOMS: atom_id res chain seq x y z
N MET A 1 -16.01 -0.69 4.79
CA MET A 1 -15.05 -1.51 4.04
C MET A 1 -13.87 -0.63 3.66
N ILE A 2 -12.66 -1.16 3.67
CA ILE A 2 -11.44 -0.48 3.21
C ILE A 2 -10.91 -1.24 2.01
N HIS A 3 -10.59 -0.56 0.92
CA HIS A 3 -9.97 -1.13 -0.27
C HIS A 3 -8.52 -0.72 -0.35
N ILE A 4 -7.66 -1.67 -0.69
CA ILE A 4 -6.22 -1.46 -0.78
C ILE A 4 -5.79 -1.79 -2.20
N VAL A 5 -5.11 -0.85 -2.86
CA VAL A 5 -4.56 -1.00 -4.21
C VAL A 5 -3.05 -0.74 -4.20
N PHE A 6 -2.38 -1.12 -5.29
CA PHE A 6 -0.94 -0.91 -5.48
C PHE A 6 -0.64 0.06 -6.62
N GLN A 7 -1.64 0.49 -7.39
CA GLN A 7 -1.47 1.44 -8.49
C GLN A 7 -2.40 2.63 -8.33
N GLU A 8 -1.92 3.84 -8.64
CA GLU A 8 -2.73 5.06 -8.58
C GLU A 8 -3.93 4.98 -9.53
N ALA A 9 -3.76 4.34 -10.70
CA ALA A 9 -4.82 4.17 -11.68
C ALA A 9 -6.01 3.34 -11.14
N ASP A 10 -5.75 2.39 -10.24
CA ASP A 10 -6.78 1.50 -9.70
C ASP A 10 -7.70 2.22 -8.72
N ILE A 11 -7.25 3.33 -8.12
CA ILE A 11 -8.09 4.17 -7.24
C ILE A 11 -9.32 4.67 -8.00
N GLU A 12 -9.12 5.22 -9.19
CA GLU A 12 -10.20 5.77 -10.00
C GLU A 12 -11.08 4.68 -10.61
N VAL A 13 -10.52 3.50 -10.90
CA VAL A 13 -11.29 2.33 -11.34
C VAL A 13 -12.22 1.85 -10.22
N LEU A 14 -11.71 1.72 -8.99
CA LEU A 14 -12.52 1.31 -7.84
C LEU A 14 -13.59 2.33 -7.50
N LYS A 15 -13.29 3.63 -7.48
CA LYS A 15 -14.30 4.66 -7.26
C LYS A 15 -15.47 4.55 -8.24
N LYS A 16 -15.17 4.34 -9.53
CA LYS A 16 -16.23 4.10 -10.54
C LYS A 16 -17.00 2.81 -10.27
N ALA A 17 -16.36 1.76 -9.78
CA ALA A 17 -17.06 0.54 -9.38
C ALA A 17 -17.99 0.79 -8.18
N GLN A 18 -17.58 1.62 -7.21
CA GLN A 18 -18.40 2.02 -6.07
C GLN A 18 -19.62 2.86 -6.47
N GLU A 19 -19.50 3.70 -7.50
CA GLU A 19 -20.64 4.44 -8.08
C GLU A 19 -21.67 3.50 -8.72
N LEU A 20 -21.24 2.35 -9.23
CA LEU A 20 -22.10 1.35 -9.86
C LEU A 20 -22.69 0.34 -8.87
N ASP A 21 -21.98 0.07 -7.77
CA ASP A 21 -22.36 -0.88 -6.73
C ASP A 21 -22.07 -0.30 -5.33
N GLU A 22 -23.12 0.17 -4.66
CA GLU A 22 -23.04 0.73 -3.31
C GLU A 22 -22.54 -0.27 -2.26
N SER A 23 -22.60 -1.58 -2.52
CA SER A 23 -22.06 -2.59 -1.59
C SER A 23 -20.53 -2.52 -1.46
N LEU A 24 -19.86 -1.93 -2.46
CA LEU A 24 -18.43 -1.66 -2.46
C LEU A 24 -18.09 -0.31 -1.79
N ALA A 25 -19.05 0.42 -1.23
CA ALA A 25 -18.77 1.71 -0.62
C ALA A 25 -17.71 1.59 0.51
N GLY A 26 -16.65 2.38 0.39
CA GLY A 26 -15.51 2.26 1.29
C GLY A 26 -14.36 3.19 0.97
N ASP A 27 -13.45 3.33 1.93
CA ASP A 27 -12.23 4.12 1.77
C ASP A 27 -11.24 3.37 0.85
N VAL A 28 -10.62 4.07 -0.11
CA VAL A 28 -9.64 3.48 -1.03
C VAL A 28 -8.26 4.01 -0.67
N ARG A 29 -7.36 3.11 -0.30
CA ARG A 29 -6.00 3.42 0.13
C ARG A 29 -5.00 2.72 -0.79
N ILE A 30 -3.83 3.34 -0.95
CA ILE A 30 -2.77 2.85 -1.84
C ILE A 30 -1.50 2.52 -1.06
N ILE A 31 -0.88 1.40 -1.41
CA ILE A 31 0.53 1.12 -1.12
C ILE A 31 1.32 1.56 -2.36
N ARG A 32 2.28 2.46 -2.19
CA ARG A 32 2.95 3.18 -3.29
C ARG A 32 4.33 2.63 -3.63
N ASP A 33 5.01 2.01 -2.67
CA ASP A 33 6.37 1.50 -2.83
C ASP A 33 6.38 0.24 -3.71
N ASP A 34 7.29 0.21 -4.70
CA ASP A 34 7.51 -0.96 -5.54
C ASP A 34 8.52 -1.93 -4.92
N PHE A 35 7.98 -2.88 -4.14
CA PHE A 35 8.76 -3.94 -3.49
C PHE A 35 9.33 -5.00 -4.45
N ALA A 36 9.02 -4.94 -5.76
CA ALA A 36 9.66 -5.81 -6.74
C ALA A 36 11.10 -5.38 -7.06
N VAL A 37 11.48 -4.14 -6.69
CA VAL A 37 12.81 -3.57 -6.93
C VAL A 37 13.46 -3.02 -5.66
N GLY A 38 14.77 -2.84 -5.73
CA GLY A 38 15.56 -2.27 -4.65
C GLY A 38 15.86 -3.25 -3.51
N PRO A 39 16.40 -2.76 -2.38
CA PRO A 39 16.78 -3.59 -1.25
C PRO A 39 15.56 -4.14 -0.50
N ILE A 40 15.63 -5.41 -0.13
CA ILE A 40 14.61 -6.12 0.68
C ILE A 40 15.17 -6.71 1.98
N GLN A 41 16.47 -6.54 2.24
CA GLN A 41 17.08 -7.00 3.48
C GLN A 41 16.53 -6.21 4.67
N ASN A 42 16.09 -6.90 5.71
CA ASN A 42 15.54 -6.31 6.93
C ASN A 42 14.40 -5.30 6.66
N ILE A 43 13.57 -5.57 5.63
CA ILE A 43 12.54 -4.66 5.11
C ILE A 43 11.51 -4.16 6.13
N PHE A 44 11.33 -4.87 7.24
CA PHE A 44 10.43 -4.47 8.33
C PHE A 44 11.13 -3.64 9.42
N GLU A 45 12.46 -3.65 9.45
CA GLU A 45 13.27 -2.92 10.42
C GLU A 45 13.51 -1.46 10.00
N THR A 46 14.05 -0.66 10.91
CA THR A 46 14.39 0.75 10.65
C THR A 46 15.45 0.88 9.57
N GLU A 47 16.47 0.01 9.57
CA GLU A 47 17.57 0.04 8.60
C GLU A 47 17.09 -0.31 7.18
N GLY A 48 16.23 -1.32 7.03
CA GLY A 48 15.69 -1.68 5.72
C GLY A 48 14.82 -0.57 5.12
N TYR A 49 14.05 0.13 5.98
CA TYR A 49 13.28 1.30 5.54
C TYR A 49 14.18 2.45 5.06
N GLN A 50 15.25 2.76 5.79
CA GLN A 50 16.22 3.77 5.36
C GLN A 50 16.87 3.38 4.04
N ALA A 51 17.27 2.12 3.88
CA ALA A 51 17.85 1.62 2.64
C ALA A 51 16.89 1.73 1.44
N ARG A 52 15.59 1.45 1.62
CA ARG A 52 14.58 1.62 0.56
C ARG A 52 14.35 3.09 0.22
N ARG A 53 14.24 3.94 1.25
CA ARG A 53 14.09 5.39 1.07
C ARG A 53 15.27 5.98 0.28
N ASP A 54 16.48 5.60 0.66
CA ASP A 54 17.69 6.10 0.01
C ASP A 54 17.84 5.54 -1.41
N PHE A 55 17.47 4.27 -1.65
CA PHE A 55 17.38 3.70 -3.00
C PHE A 55 16.46 4.52 -3.91
N TRP A 56 15.24 4.83 -3.44
CA TRP A 56 14.30 5.64 -4.23
C TRP A 56 14.81 7.05 -4.48
N ARG A 57 15.43 7.68 -3.47
CA ARG A 57 16.08 8.98 -3.62
C ARG A 57 17.09 8.97 -4.77
N GLU A 58 17.98 7.98 -4.79
CA GLU A 58 18.96 7.82 -5.87
C GLU A 58 18.31 7.60 -7.24
N GLN A 59 17.19 6.88 -7.32
CA GLN A 59 16.47 6.67 -8.60
C GLN A 59 15.83 7.96 -9.12
N VAL A 60 15.24 8.77 -8.23
CA VAL A 60 14.53 10.00 -8.65
C VAL A 60 15.44 11.23 -8.75
N ASP A 61 16.66 11.20 -8.21
CA ASP A 61 17.61 12.33 -8.32
C ASP A 61 18.01 12.66 -9.76
N TYR A 62 17.84 11.71 -10.69
CA TYR A 62 18.04 11.93 -12.13
C TYR A 62 16.78 12.42 -12.86
N SER A 63 15.67 12.57 -12.13
CA SER A 63 14.39 13.04 -12.65
C SER A 63 14.38 14.57 -12.82
N PRO A 64 13.67 15.11 -13.82
CA PRO A 64 13.44 16.56 -13.91
C PRO A 64 12.49 17.10 -12.82
N TYR A 65 11.89 16.24 -12.00
CA TYR A 65 10.97 16.59 -10.93
C TYR A 65 11.71 16.73 -9.58
N ASN A 66 11.12 17.48 -8.65
CA ASN A 66 11.69 17.66 -7.32
C ASN A 66 11.67 16.33 -6.54
N THR A 67 12.86 15.79 -6.23
CA THR A 67 13.06 14.57 -5.45
C THR A 67 12.25 14.56 -4.16
N GLU A 68 12.30 15.63 -3.37
CA GLU A 68 11.64 15.67 -2.05
C GLU A 68 10.12 15.62 -2.17
N ASP A 69 9.55 16.27 -3.20
CA ASP A 69 8.10 16.21 -3.46
C ASP A 69 7.66 14.79 -3.84
N LEU A 70 8.48 14.05 -4.59
CA LEU A 70 8.20 12.65 -4.93
C LEU A 70 8.38 11.72 -3.73
N MET A 71 9.35 12.01 -2.86
CA MET A 71 9.65 11.22 -1.67
C MET A 71 8.56 11.31 -0.59
N HIS A 72 7.94 12.49 -0.41
CA HIS A 72 6.84 12.68 0.54
C HIS A 72 5.57 11.90 0.17
N LEU A 73 5.43 11.48 -1.08
CA LEU A 73 4.26 10.73 -1.53
C LEU A 73 4.26 9.30 -0.99
N VAL A 74 5.41 8.71 -0.66
CA VAL A 74 5.55 7.29 -0.32
C VAL A 74 5.73 7.11 1.20
N ASP A 75 4.62 7.06 1.94
CA ASP A 75 4.61 6.69 3.37
C ASP A 75 3.66 5.51 3.66
N ASP A 76 4.02 4.36 3.10
CA ASP A 76 3.24 3.13 3.25
C ASP A 76 3.22 2.61 4.69
N LYS A 77 4.24 2.94 5.51
CA LYS A 77 4.25 2.60 6.94
C LYS A 77 3.13 3.34 7.68
N MET A 78 2.95 4.63 7.41
CA MET A 78 1.85 5.40 7.97
C MET A 78 0.50 4.91 7.47
N MET A 79 0.39 4.55 6.18
CA MET A 79 -0.83 3.94 5.63
C MET A 79 -1.18 2.66 6.40
N VAL A 80 -0.23 1.73 6.56
CA VAL A 80 -0.44 0.47 7.29
C VAL A 80 -0.78 0.72 8.76
N HIS A 81 -0.11 1.66 9.43
CA HIS A 81 -0.46 2.06 10.79
C HIS A 81 -1.92 2.52 10.89
N ASN A 82 -2.35 3.38 9.97
CA ASN A 82 -3.73 3.88 9.94
C ASN A 82 -4.74 2.79 9.56
N LEU A 83 -4.35 1.81 8.74
CA LEU A 83 -5.18 0.65 8.43
C LEU A 83 -5.43 -0.19 9.67
N LYS A 84 -4.36 -0.56 10.39
CA LYS A 84 -4.45 -1.31 11.64
C LYS A 84 -5.32 -0.60 12.66
N LYS A 85 -5.10 0.71 12.84
CA LYS A 85 -5.92 1.54 13.72
C LYS A 85 -7.40 1.48 13.35
N SER A 86 -7.76 1.63 12.06
CA SER A 86 -9.17 1.52 11.62
C SER A 86 -9.75 0.13 11.91
N LEU A 87 -8.96 -0.93 11.73
CA LEU A 87 -9.39 -2.31 12.02
C LEU A 87 -9.54 -2.57 13.52
N ASP A 88 -8.69 -1.97 14.36
CA ASP A 88 -8.75 -2.08 15.83
C ASP A 88 -9.93 -1.31 16.41
N GLU A 89 -10.24 -0.12 15.87
CA GLU A 89 -11.33 0.74 16.33
C GLU A 89 -12.73 0.19 15.97
N ASN A 90 -12.83 -0.63 14.93
CA ASN A 90 -14.09 -1.22 14.47
C ASN A 90 -13.90 -2.70 14.12
N GLU A 91 -14.34 -3.61 14.99
CA GLU A 91 -14.25 -5.06 14.79
C GLU A 91 -15.00 -5.58 13.56
N LYS A 92 -15.97 -4.82 13.05
CA LYS A 92 -16.73 -5.16 11.83
C LYS A 92 -16.10 -4.60 10.55
N GLU A 93 -15.05 -3.80 10.66
CA GLU A 93 -14.37 -3.25 9.49
C GLU A 93 -13.63 -4.37 8.76
N GLU A 94 -13.73 -4.39 7.44
CA GLU A 94 -13.04 -5.36 6.60
C GLU A 94 -12.12 -4.63 5.62
N ALA A 95 -11.01 -5.26 5.28
CA ALA A 95 -10.07 -4.75 4.29
C ALA A 95 -9.95 -5.70 3.10
N TRP A 96 -10.04 -5.16 1.90
CA TRP A 96 -10.02 -5.88 0.64
C TRP A 96 -8.79 -5.44 -0.16
N ILE A 97 -7.92 -6.37 -0.48
CA ILE A 97 -6.69 -6.13 -1.21
C ILE A 97 -6.93 -6.45 -2.69
N TRP A 98 -6.91 -5.43 -3.54
CA TRP A 98 -7.02 -5.61 -4.98
C TRP A 98 -5.62 -5.70 -5.58
N MET A 99 -5.24 -6.91 -6.01
CA MET A 99 -3.96 -7.15 -6.67
C MET A 99 -4.15 -7.84 -8.02
N GLY A 100 -3.42 -7.34 -9.02
CA GLY A 100 -3.24 -8.00 -10.30
C GLY A 100 -2.13 -9.05 -10.27
N GLN A 101 -1.94 -9.75 -11.40
CA GLN A 101 -0.87 -10.73 -11.58
C GLN A 101 0.48 -10.08 -12.01
N ASN A 102 0.69 -8.80 -11.70
CA ASN A 102 1.93 -8.10 -12.04
C ASN A 102 2.90 -8.10 -10.83
N GLN A 103 4.19 -7.86 -11.09
CA GLN A 103 5.23 -7.97 -10.06
C GLN A 103 5.06 -6.96 -8.93
N HIS A 104 4.64 -5.72 -9.24
CA HIS A 104 4.46 -4.67 -8.26
C HIS A 104 3.41 -5.09 -7.22
N ASP A 105 2.23 -5.47 -7.69
CA ASP A 105 1.11 -5.84 -6.82
C ASP A 105 1.41 -7.11 -6.02
N VAL A 106 2.04 -8.12 -6.64
CA VAL A 106 2.38 -9.38 -5.96
C VAL A 106 3.40 -9.13 -4.84
N CYS A 107 4.45 -8.37 -5.10
CA CYS A 107 5.46 -8.05 -4.09
C CYS A 107 4.87 -7.16 -2.98
N GLY A 108 4.07 -6.16 -3.34
CA GLY A 108 3.34 -5.31 -2.39
C GLY A 108 2.38 -6.09 -1.50
N TYR A 109 1.64 -7.05 -2.07
CA TYR A 109 0.77 -7.94 -1.31
C TYR A 109 1.54 -8.73 -0.24
N TYR A 110 2.64 -9.39 -0.63
CA TYR A 110 3.42 -10.18 0.34
C TYR A 110 4.03 -9.32 1.44
N TRP A 111 4.47 -8.10 1.11
CA TRP A 111 4.93 -7.14 2.12
C TRP A 111 3.79 -6.73 3.06
N LEU A 112 2.62 -6.40 2.54
CA LEU A 112 1.46 -5.94 3.31
C LEU A 112 0.87 -7.05 4.20
N ILE A 113 0.56 -8.21 3.63
CA ILE A 113 -0.15 -9.29 4.34
C ILE A 113 0.65 -9.83 5.53
N SER A 114 1.98 -9.77 5.46
CA SER A 114 2.87 -10.18 6.55
C SER A 114 2.65 -9.38 7.83
N GLN A 115 2.11 -8.16 7.70
CA GLN A 115 1.85 -7.22 8.78
C GLN A 115 0.41 -7.27 9.30
N LEU A 116 -0.50 -8.00 8.62
CA LEU A 116 -1.93 -8.05 8.91
C LEU A 116 -2.40 -9.39 9.51
N LYS A 117 -1.47 -10.20 10.03
CA LYS A 117 -1.75 -11.54 10.55
C LYS A 117 -2.82 -11.57 11.66
N ASP A 118 -2.84 -10.54 12.51
CA ASP A 118 -3.78 -10.44 13.64
C ASP A 118 -5.22 -10.16 13.20
N TYR A 119 -5.45 -9.81 11.93
CA TYR A 119 -6.76 -9.49 11.36
C TYR A 119 -7.32 -10.62 10.49
N GLN A 120 -6.84 -11.84 10.68
CA GLN A 120 -7.31 -13.01 9.94
C GLN A 120 -8.84 -13.12 9.96
N GLY A 121 -9.43 -13.39 8.80
CA GLY A 121 -10.89 -13.48 8.62
C GLY A 121 -11.58 -12.14 8.33
N ARG A 122 -10.85 -11.02 8.43
CA ARG A 122 -11.33 -9.67 8.03
C ARG A 122 -10.57 -9.09 6.84
N ILE A 123 -9.59 -9.84 6.31
CA ILE A 123 -8.80 -9.49 5.14
C ILE A 123 -9.21 -10.39 3.97
N SER A 124 -9.59 -9.78 2.86
CA SER A 124 -9.91 -10.43 1.58
C SER A 124 -8.91 -10.02 0.49
N VAL A 125 -8.73 -10.85 -0.54
CA VAL A 125 -7.88 -10.60 -1.72
C VAL A 125 -8.68 -10.94 -2.97
#